data_AF-A0A9P5JY64-F1
#
_entry.id   AF-A0A9P5JY64-F1
#
_cell.length_a   1.000
_cell.length_b   1.000
_cell.length_c   1.000
_cell.angle_alpha   90.00
_cell.angle_beta   90.00
_cell.angle_gamma   90.00
#
_symmetry.space_group_name_H-M   'P 1'
#
loop_
_entity.id
_entity.type
_entity.pdbx_description
1 polymer ?
#
loop_
_entity_poly.entity_id
_entity_poly.type
_entity_poly.pdbx_seq_one_letter_code
_entity_poly.pdbx_strand_id
1 'polypeptide(L)'
;MVSIDVLPDDVLLQIFDFCMARDEDRSPPKTPLFRFVDMKKNIEAWQALVHVCRRWRSVVFGSPLRLNLALVCTAKTHARETLDIWPPLPLVLWTHGFYRIKSDECVDNIIAVLECSDRVCQIDLLDIPISYLEPIMAARAIQEPFPELTHLEVRSSEGTVIPDSFLEYSPFWVHFTRGDGRYPLHIDRPRKSFH
;
A
#
# COMPACT_ATOMS: atom_id res chain seq x y z
N MET A 1 -24.97 3.56 32.38
CA MET A 1 -23.72 3.18 31.69
C MET A 1 -24.07 2.03 30.77
N VAL A 2 -24.09 2.22 29.46
CA VAL A 2 -24.31 1.12 28.50
C VAL A 2 -22.98 0.40 28.34
N SER A 3 -22.94 -0.91 28.61
CA SER A 3 -21.73 -1.69 28.31
C SER A 3 -21.59 -1.85 26.81
N ILE A 4 -20.40 -1.60 26.28
CA ILE A 4 -20.09 -1.74 24.86
C ILE A 4 -20.28 -3.18 24.36
N ASP A 5 -20.30 -4.14 25.28
CA ASP A 5 -20.54 -5.56 25.02
C ASP A 5 -21.99 -5.88 24.60
N VAL A 6 -22.92 -4.93 24.74
CA VAL A 6 -24.33 -5.11 24.34
C VAL A 6 -24.59 -4.65 22.91
N LEU A 7 -23.68 -3.86 22.32
CA LEU A 7 -23.87 -3.34 20.96
C LEU A 7 -23.80 -4.47 19.94
N PRO A 8 -24.71 -4.56 18.96
CA PRO A 8 -24.59 -5.46 17.82
C PRO A 8 -23.32 -5.23 16.99
N ASP A 9 -22.83 -6.25 16.29
CA ASP A 9 -21.59 -6.17 15.51
C ASP A 9 -21.68 -5.17 14.35
N ASP A 10 -22.86 -5.00 13.74
CA ASP A 10 -23.10 -4.01 12.69
C ASP A 10 -23.01 -2.56 13.21
N VAL A 11 -23.40 -2.33 14.47
CA VAL A 11 -23.25 -1.03 15.14
C VAL A 11 -21.78 -0.79 15.49
N LEU A 12 -21.05 -1.82 15.95
CA LEU A 12 -19.61 -1.73 16.18
C LEU A 12 -18.85 -1.39 14.89
N LEU A 13 -19.21 -2.02 13.76
CA LEU A 13 -18.62 -1.70 12.46
C LEU A 13 -18.84 -0.25 12.07
N GLN A 14 -20.05 0.31 12.28
CA GLN A 14 -20.30 1.74 12.01
C GLN A 14 -19.44 2.65 12.88
N ILE A 15 -19.21 2.27 14.15
CA ILE A 15 -18.30 3.01 15.03
C ILE A 15 -16.86 2.92 14.51
N PHE A 16 -16.42 1.75 14.06
CA PHE A 16 -15.08 1.56 13.50
C PHE A 16 -14.88 2.36 12.22
N ASP A 17 -15.86 2.33 11.31
CA ASP A 17 -15.90 3.16 10.09
C ASP A 17 -15.69 4.63 10.46
N PHE A 18 -16.44 5.13 11.45
CA PHE A 18 -16.31 6.50 11.95
C PHE A 18 -14.94 6.80 12.60
N CYS A 19 -14.38 5.84 13.35
CA CYS A 19 -13.05 5.99 13.95
C CYS A 19 -11.94 6.09 12.91
N MET A 20 -12.04 5.35 11.79
CA MET A 20 -11.03 5.34 10.74
C MET A 20 -11.17 6.54 9.78
N ALA A 21 -12.37 7.08 9.57
CA ALA A 21 -12.61 8.23 8.69
C ALA A 21 -12.08 9.58 9.23
N ARG A 22 -11.58 9.63 10.47
CA ARG A 22 -11.40 10.89 11.22
C ARG A 22 -10.18 11.75 10.86
N ASP A 23 -9.31 11.36 9.93
CA ASP A 23 -8.07 12.12 9.62
C ASP A 23 -8.03 12.71 8.19
N GLU A 24 -9.09 12.60 7.38
CA GLU A 24 -9.12 13.23 6.03
C GLU A 24 -9.31 14.77 6.07
N ASP A 25 -9.72 15.32 7.21
CA ASP A 25 -10.14 16.73 7.34
C ASP A 25 -8.97 17.70 7.65
N ARG A 26 -7.72 17.27 7.43
CA ARG A 26 -6.53 18.11 7.64
C ARG A 26 -5.91 18.50 6.30
N SER A 27 -5.60 19.80 6.22
CA SER A 27 -5.02 20.51 5.09
C SER A 27 -4.08 19.66 4.22
N PRO A 28 -4.05 19.86 2.88
CA PRO A 28 -3.25 19.04 1.99
C PRO A 28 -1.79 18.94 2.48
N PRO A 29 -1.22 17.72 2.50
CA PRO A 29 0.08 17.49 3.08
C PRO A 29 1.13 18.34 2.37
N LYS A 30 1.90 19.09 3.17
CA LYS A 30 2.89 20.06 2.66
C LYS A 30 4.09 19.40 1.96
N THR A 31 4.34 18.11 2.22
CA THR A 31 5.42 17.33 1.59
C THR A 31 5.02 15.85 1.42
N PRO A 32 5.69 15.08 0.53
CA PRO A 32 5.45 13.64 0.37
C PRO A 32 5.63 12.81 1.65
N LEU A 33 6.55 13.25 2.54
CA LEU A 33 6.77 12.58 3.82
C LEU A 33 5.55 12.72 4.76
N PHE A 34 4.92 13.90 4.78
CA PHE A 34 3.69 14.10 5.56
C PHE A 34 2.54 13.25 5.03
N ARG A 35 2.39 13.19 3.70
CA ARG A 35 1.38 12.33 3.06
C ARG A 35 1.49 10.88 3.53
N PHE A 36 2.71 10.35 3.65
CA PHE A 36 2.92 8.99 4.14
C PHE A 36 2.57 8.79 5.61
N VAL A 37 3.01 9.70 6.49
CA VAL A 37 2.77 9.53 7.92
C VAL A 37 1.26 9.52 8.19
N ASP A 38 0.53 10.42 7.53
CA ASP A 38 -0.92 10.48 7.63
C ASP A 38 -1.57 9.24 7.01
N MET A 39 -1.15 8.83 5.80
CA MET A 39 -1.63 7.61 5.15
C MET A 39 -1.41 6.36 6.00
N LYS A 40 -0.18 6.14 6.49
CA LYS A 40 0.15 4.98 7.31
C LYS A 40 -0.67 4.95 8.59
N LYS A 41 -0.79 6.09 9.26
CA LYS A 41 -1.58 6.20 10.50
C LYS A 41 -3.06 5.89 10.24
N ASN A 42 -3.61 6.33 9.12
CA ASN A 42 -4.99 6.04 8.74
C ASN A 42 -5.20 4.57 8.42
N ILE A 43 -4.32 4.00 7.58
CA ILE A 43 -4.39 2.59 7.20
C ILE A 43 -4.17 1.68 8.40
N GLU A 44 -3.34 2.05 9.37
CA GLU A 44 -3.05 1.21 10.55
C GLU A 44 -3.91 1.53 11.78
N ALA A 45 -4.84 2.49 11.69
CA ALA A 45 -5.69 2.88 12.82
C ALA A 45 -6.49 1.69 13.40
N TRP A 46 -6.86 0.74 12.54
CA TRP A 46 -7.55 -0.49 12.96
C TRP A 46 -6.71 -1.38 13.88
N GLN A 47 -5.37 -1.26 13.88
CA GLN A 47 -4.51 -2.05 14.76
C GLN A 47 -4.84 -1.76 16.23
N ALA A 48 -5.16 -0.51 16.57
CA ALA A 48 -5.61 -0.16 17.92
C ALA A 48 -6.93 -0.87 18.27
N LEU A 49 -7.86 -1.01 17.31
CA LEU A 49 -9.16 -1.66 17.51
C LEU A 49 -9.01 -3.16 17.82
N VAL A 50 -8.11 -3.87 17.13
CA VAL A 50 -7.90 -5.31 17.35
C VAL A 50 -7.21 -5.64 18.67
N HIS A 51 -6.64 -4.63 19.34
CA HIS A 51 -6.03 -4.76 20.67
C HIS A 51 -6.99 -4.46 21.82
N VAL A 52 -8.20 -3.93 21.57
CA VAL A 52 -9.17 -3.59 22.63
C VAL A 52 -9.69 -4.84 23.34
N CYS A 53 -10.32 -5.75 22.59
CA CYS A 53 -10.80 -7.04 23.11
C CYS A 53 -10.95 -8.08 22.00
N ARG A 54 -11.15 -9.36 22.37
CA ARG A 54 -11.30 -10.46 21.40
C ARG A 54 -12.47 -10.26 20.43
N ARG A 55 -13.57 -9.67 20.93
CA ARG A 55 -14.76 -9.40 20.10
C ARG A 55 -14.46 -8.38 19.02
N TRP A 56 -13.82 -7.27 19.37
CA TRP A 56 -13.46 -6.23 18.41
C TRP A 56 -12.49 -6.76 17.36
N ARG A 57 -11.50 -7.55 17.78
CA ARG A 57 -10.61 -8.27 16.86
C ARG A 57 -11.37 -9.12 15.85
N SER A 58 -12.37 -9.88 16.32
CA SER A 58 -13.20 -10.73 15.46
C SER A 58 -14.04 -9.91 14.47
N VAL A 59 -14.65 -8.82 14.92
CA VAL A 59 -15.47 -7.94 14.06
C VAL A 59 -14.61 -7.26 13.00
N VAL A 60 -13.44 -6.74 13.39
CA VAL A 60 -12.50 -6.08 12.47
C VAL A 60 -12.03 -7.06 11.39
N PHE A 61 -11.49 -8.22 11.79
CA PHE A 61 -11.02 -9.21 10.81
C PHE A 61 -12.13 -9.93 10.05
N GLY A 62 -13.37 -9.91 10.55
CA GLY A 62 -14.54 -10.39 9.82
C GLY A 62 -15.04 -9.42 8.75
N SER A 63 -14.49 -8.21 8.65
CA SER A 63 -14.93 -7.18 7.71
C SER A 63 -13.77 -6.40 7.05
N PRO A 64 -12.76 -7.08 6.47
CA PRO A 64 -11.56 -6.43 5.96
C PRO A 64 -11.84 -5.42 4.85
N LEU A 65 -12.73 -5.76 3.91
CA LEU A 65 -13.09 -4.87 2.79
C LEU A 65 -13.86 -3.63 3.25
N ARG A 66 -14.81 -3.79 4.17
CA ARG A 66 -15.63 -2.67 4.67
C ARG A 66 -14.77 -1.65 5.41
N LEU A 67 -13.83 -2.15 6.19
CA LEU A 67 -12.95 -1.32 7.00
C LEU A 67 -11.68 -0.87 6.24
N ASN A 68 -11.57 -1.22 4.95
CA ASN A 68 -10.38 -0.99 4.13
C ASN A 68 -9.08 -1.42 4.84
N LEU A 69 -9.11 -2.59 5.47
CA LEU A 69 -7.96 -3.11 6.20
C LEU A 69 -6.83 -3.43 5.23
N ALA A 70 -5.69 -2.81 5.44
CA ALA A 70 -4.47 -3.17 4.75
C ALA A 70 -3.27 -3.10 5.70
N LEU A 71 -2.20 -3.81 5.34
CA LEU A 71 -0.91 -3.71 5.99
C LEU A 71 0.01 -2.84 5.15
N VAL A 72 0.56 -1.78 5.75
CA VAL A 72 1.51 -0.90 5.08
C VAL A 72 2.93 -1.46 5.25
N CYS A 73 3.46 -1.98 4.16
CA CYS A 73 4.84 -2.43 4.09
C CYS A 73 5.74 -1.33 3.54
N THR A 74 6.95 -1.24 4.06
CA THR A 74 7.98 -0.29 3.61
C THR A 74 9.30 -1.02 3.43
N ALA A 75 10.30 -0.37 2.83
CA ALA A 75 11.68 -0.88 2.80
C ALA A 75 12.26 -1.31 4.17
N LYS A 76 11.73 -0.75 5.26
CA LYS A 76 12.18 -1.06 6.64
C LYS A 76 11.30 -2.08 7.35
N THR A 77 10.21 -2.51 6.73
CA THR A 77 9.33 -3.52 7.30
C THR A 77 9.99 -4.87 7.06
N HIS A 78 10.30 -5.61 8.13
CA HIS A 78 10.71 -7.02 8.03
C HIS A 78 9.51 -7.84 7.56
N ALA A 79 9.32 -7.88 6.24
CA ALA A 79 8.09 -8.36 5.62
C ALA A 79 7.81 -9.81 6.00
N ARG A 80 8.82 -10.68 5.92
CA ARG A 80 8.68 -12.10 6.25
C ARG A 80 8.16 -12.32 7.67
N GLU A 81 8.78 -11.68 8.65
CA GLU A 81 8.39 -11.80 10.06
C GLU A 81 7.02 -11.21 10.35
N THR A 82 6.70 -10.08 9.71
CA THR A 82 5.44 -9.37 9.97
C THR A 82 4.26 -10.07 9.31
N LEU A 83 4.43 -10.55 8.08
CA LEU A 83 3.36 -11.13 7.28
C LEU A 83 2.87 -12.49 7.81
N ASP A 84 3.71 -13.21 8.53
CA ASP A 84 3.36 -14.48 9.18
C ASP A 84 2.45 -14.31 10.42
N ILE A 85 2.43 -13.11 11.02
CA ILE A 85 1.68 -12.82 12.25
C ILE A 85 0.24 -12.42 11.95
N TRP A 86 0.01 -11.79 10.79
CA TRP A 86 -1.28 -11.21 10.44
C TRP A 86 -2.08 -12.14 9.52
N PRO A 87 -3.42 -12.07 9.56
CA PRO A 87 -4.25 -12.76 8.56
C PRO A 87 -3.89 -12.29 7.14
N PRO A 88 -4.37 -12.99 6.08
CA PRO A 88 -4.10 -12.65 4.69
C PRO A 88 -4.81 -11.35 4.26
N LEU A 89 -4.40 -10.24 4.86
CA LEU A 89 -4.87 -8.90 4.58
C LEU A 89 -4.19 -8.37 3.31
N PRO A 90 -4.88 -7.47 2.58
CA PRO A 90 -4.28 -6.69 1.50
C PRO A 90 -2.99 -5.98 1.95
N LEU A 91 -2.02 -5.90 1.05
CA LEU A 91 -0.72 -5.28 1.28
C LEU A 91 -0.59 -4.00 0.45
N VAL A 92 -0.21 -2.93 1.13
CA VAL A 92 0.16 -1.65 0.52
C VAL A 92 1.67 -1.52 0.66
N LEU A 93 2.38 -1.64 -0.45
CA LEU A 93 3.81 -1.38 -0.49
C LEU A 93 4.03 0.11 -0.71
N TRP A 94 4.64 0.78 0.25
CA TRP A 94 4.99 2.20 0.13
C TRP A 94 6.46 2.42 0.48
N THR A 95 7.20 3.02 -0.44
CA THR A 95 8.61 3.34 -0.22
C THR A 95 8.98 4.64 -0.92
N HIS A 96 9.93 5.36 -0.31
CA HIS A 96 10.37 6.66 -0.80
C HIS A 96 11.90 6.76 -0.73
N GLY A 97 12.55 6.88 -1.88
CA GLY A 97 13.99 6.63 -2.03
C GLY A 97 14.88 7.65 -1.36
N PHE A 98 14.49 8.93 -1.33
CA PHE A 98 15.31 9.99 -0.73
C PHE A 98 15.74 9.78 0.73
N TYR A 99 15.05 8.92 1.51
CA TYR A 99 15.34 8.79 2.95
C TYR A 99 15.34 7.35 3.48
N ARG A 100 14.91 6.35 2.69
CA ARG A 100 14.53 5.05 3.25
C ARG A 100 15.30 3.84 2.72
N ILE A 101 15.82 3.88 1.50
CA ILE A 101 16.62 2.77 0.96
C ILE A 101 18.09 3.12 1.20
N LYS A 102 18.73 2.39 2.13
CA LYS A 102 20.11 2.64 2.54
C LYS A 102 21.00 1.39 2.51
N SER A 103 20.41 0.24 2.19
CA SER A 103 21.05 -1.06 2.24
C SER A 103 20.35 -2.02 1.28
N ASP A 104 21.04 -3.09 0.92
CA ASP A 104 20.47 -4.17 0.11
C ASP A 104 19.30 -4.87 0.85
N GLU A 105 19.36 -4.93 2.18
CA GLU A 105 18.25 -5.41 3.02
C GLU A 105 16.94 -4.64 2.76
N CYS A 106 17.01 -3.34 2.45
CA CYS A 106 15.83 -2.55 2.09
C CYS A 106 15.19 -3.06 0.78
N VAL A 107 16.01 -3.47 -0.17
CA VAL A 107 15.58 -4.04 -1.45
C VAL A 107 15.00 -5.43 -1.22
N ASP A 108 15.66 -6.26 -0.40
CA ASP A 108 15.18 -7.60 -0.06
C ASP A 108 13.81 -7.55 0.63
N ASN A 109 13.60 -6.60 1.54
CA ASN A 109 12.29 -6.39 2.17
C ASN A 109 11.22 -6.00 1.15
N ILE A 110 11.55 -5.15 0.17
CA ILE A 110 10.60 -4.79 -0.90
C ILE A 110 10.28 -6.03 -1.74
N ILE A 111 11.29 -6.78 -2.17
CA ILE A 111 11.12 -8.00 -2.96
C ILE A 111 10.25 -9.01 -2.21
N ALA A 112 10.50 -9.22 -0.92
CA ALA A 112 9.71 -10.12 -0.08
C ALA A 112 8.23 -9.73 0.02
N VAL A 113 7.89 -8.44 -0.05
CA VAL A 113 6.49 -7.99 -0.12
C VAL A 113 5.90 -8.30 -1.50
N LEU A 114 6.67 -8.05 -2.57
CA LEU A 114 6.24 -8.29 -3.94
C LEU A 114 6.07 -9.79 -4.25
N GLU A 115 6.78 -10.67 -3.54
CA GLU A 115 6.59 -12.12 -3.56
C GLU A 115 5.18 -12.54 -3.11
N CYS A 116 4.49 -11.73 -2.29
CA CYS A 116 3.10 -11.96 -1.88
C CYS A 116 2.10 -11.35 -2.87
N SER A 117 2.26 -11.65 -4.16
CA SER A 117 1.56 -10.93 -5.23
C SER A 117 0.04 -11.05 -5.23
N ASP A 118 -0.49 -12.12 -4.66
CA ASP A 118 -1.92 -12.34 -4.45
C ASP A 118 -2.54 -11.38 -3.43
N ARG A 119 -1.71 -10.74 -2.58
CA ARG A 119 -2.17 -9.84 -1.53
C ARG A 119 -1.84 -8.38 -1.80
N VAL A 120 -0.86 -8.08 -2.65
CA VAL A 120 -0.45 -6.71 -2.94
C VAL A 120 -1.52 -5.99 -3.76
N CYS A 121 -2.16 -4.99 -3.14
CA CYS A 121 -3.22 -4.21 -3.76
C CYS A 121 -2.79 -2.80 -4.18
N GLN A 122 -1.66 -2.31 -3.65
CA GLN A 122 -1.10 -0.99 -3.96
C GLN A 122 0.42 -1.01 -3.89
N ILE A 123 1.07 -0.36 -4.85
CA ILE A 123 2.52 -0.21 -4.92
C ILE A 123 2.86 1.25 -5.19
N ASP A 124 3.54 1.90 -4.25
CA ASP A 124 4.07 3.25 -4.36
C ASP A 124 5.60 3.22 -4.16
N LEU A 125 6.33 3.29 -5.26
CA LEU A 125 7.79 3.33 -5.28
C LEU A 125 8.24 4.71 -5.74
N LEU A 126 8.36 5.65 -4.79
CA LEU A 126 8.59 7.06 -5.10
C LEU A 126 10.06 7.44 -4.96
N ASP A 127 10.58 8.17 -5.94
CA ASP A 127 11.94 8.71 -5.97
C ASP A 127 13.03 7.68 -5.67
N ILE A 128 12.88 6.46 -6.21
CA ILE A 128 13.82 5.35 -6.03
C ILE A 128 14.98 5.49 -7.02
N PRO A 129 16.24 5.43 -6.56
CA PRO A 129 17.39 5.38 -7.46
C PRO A 129 17.27 4.19 -8.42
N ILE A 130 17.64 4.37 -9.68
CA ILE A 130 17.51 3.33 -10.71
C ILE A 130 18.25 2.05 -10.29
N SER A 131 19.43 2.20 -9.67
CA SER A 131 20.25 1.08 -9.18
C SER A 131 19.53 0.14 -8.22
N TYR A 132 18.51 0.64 -7.49
CA TYR A 132 17.68 -0.18 -6.61
C TYR A 132 16.37 -0.61 -7.27
N LEU A 133 15.85 0.20 -8.21
CA LEU A 133 14.64 -0.14 -8.93
C LEU A 133 14.86 -1.32 -9.88
N GLU A 134 15.99 -1.38 -10.60
CA GLU A 134 16.33 -2.47 -11.50
C GLU A 134 16.21 -3.88 -10.87
N PRO A 135 16.86 -4.17 -9.73
CA PRO A 135 16.73 -5.49 -9.09
C PRO A 135 15.30 -5.77 -8.61
N ILE A 136 14.57 -4.76 -8.12
CA ILE A 136 13.16 -4.91 -7.72
C ILE A 136 12.30 -5.32 -8.93
N MET A 137 12.50 -4.64 -10.06
CA MET A 137 11.75 -4.90 -11.30
C MET A 137 12.15 -6.24 -11.92
N ALA A 138 13.44 -6.60 -11.89
CA ALA A 138 13.95 -7.87 -12.39
C ALA A 138 13.44 -9.06 -11.58
N ALA A 139 13.46 -8.96 -10.24
CA ALA A 139 12.86 -9.98 -9.36
C ALA A 139 11.38 -10.18 -9.68
N ARG A 140 10.67 -9.10 -10.03
CA ARG A 140 9.25 -9.15 -10.33
C ARG A 140 8.93 -9.67 -11.73
N ALA A 141 9.73 -9.35 -12.74
CA ALA A 141 9.52 -9.80 -14.13
C ALA A 141 9.47 -11.33 -14.28
N ILE A 142 9.91 -12.06 -13.26
CA ILE A 142 9.94 -13.53 -13.20
C ILE A 142 8.64 -14.11 -12.58
N GLN A 143 7.77 -13.29 -11.98
CA GLN A 143 6.63 -13.77 -11.20
C GLN A 143 5.26 -13.54 -11.88
N GLU A 144 4.26 -14.30 -11.40
CA GLU A 144 2.83 -14.18 -11.77
C GLU A 144 2.30 -12.75 -11.56
N PRO A 145 1.26 -12.28 -12.28
CA PRO A 145 0.69 -10.94 -12.14
C PRO A 145 0.17 -10.63 -10.73
N PHE A 146 -0.16 -9.36 -10.46
CA PHE A 146 -0.80 -8.95 -9.21
C PHE A 146 -2.33 -8.90 -9.38
N PRO A 147 -3.09 -9.95 -9.02
CA PRO A 147 -4.53 -10.00 -9.27
C PRO A 147 -5.30 -8.91 -8.52
N GLU A 148 -4.84 -8.52 -7.34
CA GLU A 148 -5.52 -7.56 -6.46
C GLU A 148 -5.00 -6.11 -6.62
N LEU A 149 -4.06 -5.86 -7.54
CA LEU A 149 -3.43 -4.54 -7.70
C LEU A 149 -4.41 -3.53 -8.28
N THR A 150 -4.77 -2.55 -7.46
CA THR A 150 -5.67 -1.44 -7.81
C THR A 150 -4.92 -0.14 -8.06
N HIS A 151 -3.71 0.00 -7.53
CA HIS A 151 -2.90 1.21 -7.65
C HIS A 151 -1.41 0.91 -7.84
N LEU A 152 -0.79 1.58 -8.80
CA LEU A 152 0.64 1.48 -9.08
C LEU A 152 1.21 2.87 -9.40
N GLU A 153 2.09 3.36 -8.53
CA GLU A 153 2.90 4.56 -8.77
C GLU A 153 4.38 4.20 -8.65
N VAL A 154 5.13 4.42 -9.73
CA VAL A 154 6.59 4.20 -9.75
C VAL A 154 7.25 5.46 -10.29
N ARG A 155 8.07 6.09 -9.45
CA ARG A 155 8.81 7.31 -9.75
C ARG A 155 10.29 7.13 -9.47
N SER A 156 11.14 7.49 -10.43
CA SER A 156 12.58 7.58 -10.23
C SER A 156 13.07 9.01 -10.42
N SER A 157 14.05 9.43 -9.62
CA SER A 157 14.69 10.74 -9.73
C SER A 157 15.53 10.90 -11.01
N GLU A 158 15.98 9.80 -11.60
CA GLU A 158 16.94 9.80 -12.72
C GLU A 158 16.28 9.51 -14.09
N GLY A 159 14.94 9.45 -14.12
CA GLY A 159 14.16 9.00 -15.28
C GLY A 159 14.02 7.48 -15.29
N THR A 160 12.85 6.97 -15.65
CA THR A 160 12.56 5.54 -15.51
C THR A 160 12.37 4.89 -16.88
N VAL A 161 13.13 3.84 -17.18
CA VAL A 161 12.77 2.87 -18.22
C VAL A 161 11.99 1.77 -17.52
N ILE A 162 10.67 1.77 -17.71
CA ILE A 162 9.80 0.78 -17.11
C ILE A 162 9.70 -0.38 -18.09
N PRO A 163 10.03 -1.62 -17.66
CA PRO A 163 9.84 -2.79 -18.49
C PRO A 163 8.39 -2.86 -18.97
N ASP A 164 8.20 -3.09 -20.28
CA ASP A 164 6.86 -3.17 -20.89
C ASP A 164 5.96 -4.19 -20.20
N SER A 165 6.54 -5.22 -19.59
CA SER A 165 5.84 -6.22 -18.79
C SER A 165 4.98 -5.59 -17.69
N PHE A 166 5.45 -4.56 -16.98
CA PHE A 166 4.63 -3.89 -15.95
C PHE A 166 3.41 -3.17 -16.52
N LEU A 167 3.48 -2.73 -17.78
CA LEU A 167 2.37 -2.05 -18.46
C LEU A 167 1.33 -3.03 -18.99
N GLU A 168 1.63 -4.32 -19.04
CA GLU A 168 0.69 -5.37 -19.46
C GLU A 168 -0.19 -5.86 -18.30
N TYR A 169 0.25 -5.66 -17.05
CA TYR A 169 -0.39 -6.28 -15.87
C TYR A 169 -1.34 -5.39 -15.08
N SER A 170 -1.43 -4.07 -15.37
CA SER A 170 -2.37 -3.20 -14.67
C SER A 170 -3.49 -2.69 -15.59
N PRO A 171 -4.76 -3.03 -15.32
CA PRO A 171 -5.91 -2.41 -15.99
C PRO A 171 -6.23 -1.00 -15.44
N PHE A 172 -5.42 -0.49 -14.51
CA PHE A 172 -5.67 0.76 -13.77
C PHE A 172 -4.55 1.79 -13.99
N TRP A 173 -4.82 3.01 -13.51
CA TRP A 173 -3.99 4.20 -13.70
C TRP A 173 -2.54 3.94 -13.30
N VAL A 174 -1.62 4.13 -14.24
CA VAL A 174 -0.19 4.15 -13.95
C VAL A 174 0.29 5.58 -14.13
N HIS A 175 0.55 6.26 -13.00
CA HIS A 175 1.05 7.63 -13.02
C HIS A 175 2.57 7.64 -13.12
N PHE A 176 3.08 8.20 -14.21
CA PHE A 176 4.50 8.41 -14.41
C PHE A 176 4.83 9.89 -14.37
N THR A 177 5.65 10.28 -13.41
CA THR A 177 6.15 11.65 -13.31
C THR A 177 7.66 11.65 -13.44
N ARG A 178 8.16 12.32 -14.47
CA ARG A 178 9.60 12.57 -14.61
C ARG A 178 10.03 13.52 -13.46
N GLY A 179 11.15 13.22 -12.81
CA GLY A 179 11.65 13.96 -11.64
C GLY A 179 12.04 15.42 -11.89
N ASP A 180 12.04 15.91 -13.14
CA ASP A 180 12.50 17.26 -13.51
C ASP A 180 11.44 18.36 -13.33
N GLY A 181 10.23 18.01 -12.87
CA GLY A 181 9.15 18.97 -12.60
C GLY A 181 8.58 19.63 -13.86
N ARG A 182 8.96 19.18 -15.08
CA ARG A 182 8.44 19.70 -16.34
C ARG A 182 7.57 18.64 -17.00
N TYR A 183 6.26 18.80 -16.75
CA TYR A 183 5.13 18.05 -17.30
C TYR A 183 5.01 16.59 -16.80
N PRO A 184 3.88 16.20 -16.18
CA PRO A 184 3.56 14.79 -16.03
C PRO A 184 3.40 14.18 -17.42
N LEU A 185 4.11 13.09 -17.70
CA LEU A 185 3.77 12.20 -18.81
C LEU A 185 2.52 11.44 -18.37
N HIS A 186 1.37 12.07 -18.56
CA HIS A 186 0.08 11.45 -18.29
C HIS A 186 -0.19 10.44 -19.40
N ILE A 187 0.20 9.18 -19.18
CA ILE A 187 -0.19 8.09 -20.06
C ILE A 187 -1.53 7.57 -19.56
N ASP A 188 -2.61 8.19 -20.02
CA ASP A 188 -3.96 7.64 -19.86
C ASP A 188 -4.14 6.53 -20.88
N ARG A 189 -4.08 5.27 -20.43
CA ARG A 189 -4.60 4.16 -21.23
C ARG A 189 -6.09 3.99 -20.92
N PRO A 190 -6.99 4.05 -21.92
CA PRO A 190 -8.39 3.74 -21.72
C PRO A 190 -8.56 2.28 -21.28
N ARG A 191 -9.54 2.03 -20.40
CA ARG A 191 -10.00 0.69 -20.02
C ARG A 191 -10.08 -0.20 -21.27
N LYS A 192 -9.26 -1.24 -21.36
CA LYS A 192 -9.58 -2.38 -22.22
C LYS A 192 -10.75 -3.11 -21.57
N SER A 193 -11.94 -2.96 -22.15
CA SER A 193 -13.10 -3.76 -21.80
C SER A 193 -12.77 -5.23 -22.09
N PHE A 194 -12.64 -6.03 -21.04
CA PHE A 194 -12.63 -7.48 -21.16
C PHE A 194 -14.07 -7.92 -21.50
N HIS A 195 -14.23 -8.50 -22.69
CA HIS A 195 -15.45 -9.15 -23.15
C HIS A 195 -15.41 -10.65 -22.82
#